data_AF-A0A842NL03-F1
#
_entry.id   AF-A0A842NL03-F1
#
_cell.length_a   1.000
_cell.length_b   1.000
_cell.length_c   1.000
_cell.angle_alpha   90.00
_cell.angle_beta   90.00
_cell.angle_gamma   90.00
#
_symmetry.space_group_name_H-M   'P 1'
#
loop_
_entity.id
_entity.type
_entity.pdbx_description
1 polymer ?
#
loop_
_entity_poly.entity_id
_entity_poly.type
_entity_poly.pdbx_seq_one_letter_code
_entity_poly.pdbx_strand_id
1 'polypeptide(L)'
;RVIKAVAEMLKEANATPVVGECPAMASYARPDIVFDGLGVRDLCEEIGVELNVLDREPPVKVENPEAEVVGEFWFPEFALDCDGVINLPKLKTHVLTTLTCAVKNLYGLQQGGQKAHYHVVTENDPERFSRLLIDLYQTIREQIILTVVDAVVGMEGEGPTTGNPVDLGLIIAGDTPLAVDLVVSQIIGWDPMEVGTNFIAVERGLKPASLDEIEVLGAPIEEVARTFEKPKTHQDGQPFIDIRMPIECDGERCTGCGICSTVCPANAIAVDGTAEVNDELCIQCFCCIELCPNGALTAIRTVDP
;
A
#
# COMPACT_ATOMS: atom_id res chain seq x y z
N ARG A 1 1.89 5.16 18.23
CA ARG A 1 2.83 6.25 18.63
C ARG A 1 2.68 7.45 17.71
N VAL A 2 2.89 7.30 16.39
CA VAL A 2 2.73 8.40 15.43
C VAL A 2 1.31 9.00 15.44
N ILE A 3 0.27 8.15 15.41
CA ILE A 3 -1.14 8.59 15.52
C ILE A 3 -1.36 9.50 16.74
N LYS A 4 -0.89 9.08 17.93
CA LYS A 4 -1.00 9.86 19.17
C LYS A 4 -0.30 11.21 19.05
N ALA A 5 0.95 11.23 18.59
CA ALA A 5 1.72 12.47 18.45
C ALA A 5 1.05 13.45 17.48
N VAL A 6 0.60 12.98 16.32
CA VAL A 6 -0.10 13.81 15.33
C VAL A 6 -1.41 14.33 15.90
N ALA A 7 -2.20 13.49 16.57
CA ALA A 7 -3.45 13.91 17.21
C ALA A 7 -3.24 14.95 18.32
N GLU A 8 -2.22 14.80 19.15
CA GLU A 8 -1.86 15.78 20.18
C GLU A 8 -1.45 17.13 19.55
N MET A 9 -0.62 17.12 18.50
CA MET A 9 -0.24 18.33 17.76
C MET A 9 -1.44 19.04 17.12
N LEU A 10 -2.40 18.28 16.60
CA LEU A 10 -3.64 18.85 16.04
C LEU A 10 -4.50 19.51 17.11
N LYS A 11 -4.60 18.90 18.29
CA LYS A 11 -5.32 19.52 19.43
C LYS A 11 -4.64 20.80 19.91
N GLU A 12 -3.31 20.81 19.96
CA GLU A 12 -2.54 22.02 20.29
C GLU A 12 -2.76 23.14 19.27
N ALA A 13 -2.98 22.78 17.99
CA ALA A 13 -3.35 23.69 16.93
C ALA A 13 -4.85 24.10 16.94
N ASN A 14 -5.64 23.67 17.93
CA ASN A 14 -7.09 23.85 18.04
C ASN A 14 -7.91 23.17 16.92
N ALA A 15 -7.38 22.10 16.32
CA ALA A 15 -8.11 21.23 15.40
C ALA A 15 -8.84 20.11 16.17
N THR A 16 -9.85 19.51 15.53
CA THR A 16 -10.55 18.32 16.04
C THR A 16 -10.08 17.10 15.26
N PRO A 17 -9.06 16.34 15.75
CA PRO A 17 -8.61 15.15 15.05
C PRO A 17 -9.64 14.03 15.15
N VAL A 18 -9.75 13.26 14.07
CA VAL A 18 -10.48 11.99 13.99
C VAL A 18 -9.56 10.98 13.33
N VAL A 19 -9.46 9.78 13.91
CA VAL A 19 -8.70 8.68 13.30
C VAL A 19 -9.65 7.89 12.42
N GLY A 20 -9.41 7.92 11.10
CA GLY A 20 -10.19 7.18 10.11
C GLY A 20 -9.37 6.09 9.43
N GLU A 21 -9.94 4.89 9.26
CA GLU A 21 -9.31 3.77 8.56
C GLU A 21 -10.37 2.80 8.00
N CYS A 22 -10.10 2.20 6.84
CA CYS A 22 -10.88 1.06 6.32
C CYS A 22 -9.99 -0.19 6.29
N PRO A 23 -10.18 -1.16 7.19
CA PRO A 23 -9.33 -2.34 7.27
C PRO A 23 -9.35 -3.19 5.98
N ALA A 24 -8.35 -4.07 5.86
CA ALA A 24 -8.21 -4.98 4.73
C ALA A 24 -9.22 -6.14 4.76
N MET A 25 -9.20 -7.00 3.73
CA MET A 25 -10.27 -7.96 3.39
C MET A 25 -10.78 -8.87 4.51
N ALA A 26 -9.96 -9.17 5.53
CA ALA A 26 -10.29 -10.17 6.54
C ALA A 26 -11.45 -9.75 7.49
N SER A 27 -11.95 -8.51 7.39
CA SER A 27 -12.92 -7.97 8.36
C SER A 27 -14.17 -7.36 7.76
N TYR A 28 -14.54 -7.63 6.49
CA TYR A 28 -15.71 -7.00 5.85
C TYR A 28 -17.02 -7.05 6.66
N ALA A 29 -17.25 -8.14 7.42
CA ALA A 29 -18.43 -8.27 8.27
C ALA A 29 -18.29 -7.53 9.63
N ARG A 30 -17.06 -7.35 10.12
CA ARG A 30 -16.73 -6.84 11.45
C ARG A 30 -15.39 -6.04 11.42
N PRO A 31 -15.34 -4.89 10.71
CA PRO A 31 -14.13 -4.08 10.61
C PRO A 31 -13.60 -3.64 11.99
N ASP A 32 -14.52 -3.47 12.95
CA ASP A 32 -14.24 -3.11 14.35
C ASP A 32 -13.20 -4.02 15.03
N ILE A 33 -13.19 -5.32 14.71
CA ILE A 33 -12.31 -6.31 15.35
C ILE A 33 -10.83 -6.02 15.07
N VAL A 34 -10.52 -5.45 13.91
CA VAL A 34 -9.13 -5.12 13.54
C VAL A 34 -8.60 -4.01 14.44
N PHE A 35 -9.42 -3.00 14.73
CA PHE A 35 -9.03 -1.89 15.60
C PHE A 35 -8.87 -2.30 17.05
N ASP A 36 -9.76 -3.17 17.52
CA ASP A 36 -9.67 -3.74 18.87
C ASP A 36 -8.41 -4.60 19.01
N GLY A 37 -8.12 -5.46 18.03
CA GLY A 37 -6.94 -6.33 18.02
C GLY A 37 -5.61 -5.59 17.93
N LEU A 38 -5.59 -4.42 17.28
CA LEU A 38 -4.40 -3.56 17.16
C LEU A 38 -4.28 -2.53 18.31
N GLY A 39 -5.25 -2.48 19.23
CA GLY A 39 -5.28 -1.51 20.34
C GLY A 39 -5.49 -0.05 19.90
N VAL A 40 -5.99 0.17 18.68
CA VAL A 40 -6.22 1.52 18.15
C VAL A 40 -7.38 2.20 18.86
N ARG A 41 -8.44 1.44 19.21
CA ARG A 41 -9.58 1.97 19.96
C ARG A 41 -9.17 2.47 21.34
N ASP A 42 -8.47 1.62 22.10
CA ASP A 42 -7.95 1.98 23.41
C ASP A 42 -7.05 3.21 23.35
N LEU A 43 -6.18 3.29 22.32
CA LEU A 43 -5.35 4.47 22.08
C LEU A 43 -6.18 5.73 21.86
N CYS A 44 -7.22 5.66 21.02
CA CYS A 44 -8.11 6.77 20.72
C CYS A 44 -8.88 7.24 21.97
N GLU A 45 -9.36 6.30 22.80
CA GLU A 45 -9.99 6.60 24.08
C GLU A 45 -9.02 7.27 25.06
N GLU A 46 -7.79 6.78 25.18
CA GLU A 46 -6.73 7.34 26.04
C GLU A 46 -6.45 8.80 25.68
N ILE A 47 -6.31 9.09 24.39
CA ILE A 47 -5.99 10.44 23.91
C ILE A 47 -7.23 11.31 23.74
N GLY A 48 -8.45 10.78 23.92
CA GLY A 48 -9.72 11.47 23.74
C GLY A 48 -9.97 11.91 22.29
N VAL A 49 -9.77 11.01 21.34
CA VAL A 49 -9.98 11.22 19.89
C VAL A 49 -11.01 10.23 19.38
N GLU A 50 -11.84 10.65 18.45
CA GLU A 50 -12.81 9.76 17.82
C GLU A 50 -12.11 8.77 16.88
N LEU A 51 -12.44 7.49 17.02
CA LEU A 51 -12.13 6.46 16.04
C LEU A 51 -13.33 6.28 15.12
N ASN A 52 -13.17 6.69 13.87
CA ASN A 52 -14.17 6.52 12.83
C ASN A 52 -13.83 5.31 11.95
N VAL A 53 -14.68 4.28 12.01
CA VAL A 53 -14.53 3.10 11.15
C VAL A 53 -15.15 3.43 9.80
N LEU A 54 -14.30 3.91 8.89
CA LEU A 54 -14.72 4.48 7.62
C LEU A 54 -15.52 3.50 6.74
N ASP A 55 -15.31 2.19 6.87
CA ASP A 55 -16.13 1.14 6.22
C ASP A 55 -17.62 1.16 6.61
N ARG A 56 -17.99 1.85 7.70
CA ARG A 56 -19.38 2.00 8.16
C ARG A 56 -20.08 3.22 7.57
N GLU A 57 -19.33 4.12 6.97
CA GLU A 57 -19.88 5.36 6.45
C GLU A 57 -20.62 5.17 5.13
N PRO A 58 -21.61 6.03 4.84
CA PRO A 58 -22.17 6.12 3.51
C PRO A 58 -21.06 6.36 2.47
N PRO A 59 -20.97 5.52 1.42
CA PRO A 59 -20.04 5.75 0.33
C PRO A 59 -20.56 6.89 -0.55
N VAL A 60 -19.71 7.87 -0.86
CA VAL A 60 -19.96 8.95 -1.81
C VAL A 60 -19.19 8.65 -3.09
N LYS A 61 -19.91 8.67 -4.21
CA LYS A 61 -19.34 8.45 -5.53
C LYS A 61 -18.69 9.75 -6.04
N VAL A 62 -17.43 9.66 -6.47
CA VAL A 62 -16.70 10.75 -7.11
C VAL A 62 -16.29 10.30 -8.50
N GLU A 63 -16.73 11.04 -9.51
CA GLU A 63 -16.38 10.77 -10.91
C GLU A 63 -15.01 11.38 -11.22
N ASN A 64 -14.17 10.61 -11.91
CA ASN A 64 -12.88 11.05 -12.41
C ASN A 64 -12.84 10.85 -13.93
N PRO A 65 -13.19 11.88 -14.72
CA PRO A 65 -13.22 11.76 -16.18
C PRO A 65 -11.82 11.63 -16.82
N GLU A 66 -10.76 11.90 -16.06
CA GLU A 66 -9.36 11.78 -16.49
C GLU A 66 -8.73 10.43 -16.10
N ALA A 67 -9.49 9.54 -15.45
CA ALA A 67 -9.00 8.23 -15.04
C ALA A 67 -8.74 7.30 -16.24
N GLU A 68 -7.69 6.49 -16.16
CA GLU A 68 -7.32 5.54 -17.21
C GLU A 68 -7.90 4.14 -16.99
N VAL A 69 -8.20 3.76 -15.74
CA VAL A 69 -8.62 2.39 -15.38
C VAL A 69 -10.10 2.33 -14.99
N VAL A 70 -10.53 3.13 -14.01
CA VAL A 70 -11.93 3.23 -13.61
C VAL A 70 -12.35 4.69 -13.49
N GLY A 71 -13.47 5.05 -14.15
CA GLY A 71 -13.95 6.45 -14.22
C GLY A 71 -14.60 6.99 -12.95
N GLU A 72 -14.67 6.20 -11.88
CA GLU A 72 -15.29 6.60 -10.62
C GLU A 72 -14.70 5.84 -9.42
N PHE A 73 -14.64 6.51 -8.28
CA PHE A 73 -14.26 5.96 -6.99
C PHE A 73 -15.33 6.24 -5.95
N TRP A 74 -15.34 5.42 -4.90
CA TRP A 74 -16.25 5.56 -3.77
C TRP A 74 -15.44 5.85 -2.53
N PHE A 75 -15.77 6.94 -1.85
CA PHE A 75 -15.08 7.38 -0.64
C PHE A 75 -16.05 7.41 0.55
N PRO A 76 -15.54 7.22 1.78
CA PRO A 76 -16.28 7.59 2.99
C PRO A 76 -16.64 9.07 2.93
N GLU A 77 -17.89 9.41 3.23
CA GLU A 77 -18.38 10.80 3.25
C GLU A 77 -17.46 11.72 4.08
N PHE A 78 -16.99 11.25 5.24
CA PHE A 78 -16.11 12.02 6.13
C PHE A 78 -14.78 12.39 5.48
N ALA A 79 -14.23 11.53 4.62
CA ALA A 79 -12.96 11.81 3.93
C ALA A 79 -13.10 12.94 2.89
N LEU A 80 -14.32 13.23 2.43
CA LEU A 80 -14.61 14.32 1.50
C LEU A 80 -15.06 15.60 2.22
N ASP A 81 -15.79 15.45 3.33
CA ASP A 81 -16.41 16.57 4.05
C ASP A 81 -15.51 17.21 5.11
N CYS A 82 -14.42 16.54 5.51
CA CYS A 82 -13.47 17.10 6.48
C CYS A 82 -12.68 18.30 5.92
N ASP A 83 -12.15 19.14 6.82
CA ASP A 83 -11.31 20.29 6.43
C ASP A 83 -9.97 19.89 5.79
N GLY A 84 -9.55 18.64 5.98
CA GLY A 84 -8.34 18.10 5.39
C GLY A 84 -7.97 16.73 5.96
N VAL A 85 -7.37 15.91 5.12
CA VAL A 85 -6.90 14.56 5.43
C VAL A 85 -5.40 14.61 5.69
N ILE A 86 -4.98 14.02 6.81
CA ILE A 86 -3.58 13.74 7.11
C ILE A 86 -3.31 12.26 6.84
N ASN A 87 -2.51 12.00 5.81
CA ASN A 87 -2.18 10.65 5.37
C ASN A 87 -1.05 10.07 6.24
N LEU A 88 -1.26 8.91 6.87
CA LEU A 88 -0.31 8.31 7.82
C LEU A 88 0.22 6.94 7.35
N PRO A 89 0.98 6.88 6.24
CA PRO A 89 1.48 5.61 5.71
C PRO A 89 2.54 4.96 6.61
N LYS A 90 2.61 3.63 6.53
CA LYS A 90 3.74 2.83 7.02
C LYS A 90 4.69 2.52 5.86
N LEU A 91 6.00 2.75 6.03
CA LEU A 91 6.99 2.44 4.99
C LEU A 91 7.22 0.93 4.89
N LYS A 92 6.83 0.32 3.75
CA LYS A 92 7.10 -1.08 3.47
C LYS A 92 7.22 -1.35 1.97
N THR A 93 7.88 -2.43 1.60
CA THR A 93 7.87 -2.95 0.23
C THR A 93 6.55 -3.67 -0.10
N HIS A 94 6.31 -3.94 -1.38
CA HIS A 94 5.11 -4.63 -1.84
C HIS A 94 5.36 -5.43 -3.11
N VAL A 95 4.97 -6.71 -3.13
CA VAL A 95 5.16 -7.58 -4.32
C VAL A 95 4.52 -7.05 -5.60
N LEU A 96 3.31 -6.48 -5.54
CA LEU A 96 2.64 -5.95 -6.73
C LEU A 96 3.14 -4.56 -7.19
N THR A 97 3.36 -3.62 -6.28
CA THR A 97 3.62 -2.20 -6.61
C THR A 97 5.05 -1.76 -6.28
N THR A 98 5.92 -2.69 -5.90
CA THR A 98 7.29 -2.47 -5.36
C THR A 98 7.32 -1.75 -4.01
N LEU A 99 6.59 -0.64 -3.87
CA LEU A 99 6.54 0.21 -2.67
C LEU A 99 5.11 0.31 -2.12
N THR A 100 4.98 0.32 -0.79
CA THR A 100 3.82 0.87 -0.07
C THR A 100 4.30 2.05 0.78
N CYS A 101 3.82 3.23 0.43
CA CYS A 101 4.04 4.45 1.18
C CYS A 101 2.84 5.39 0.94
N ALA A 102 3.05 6.67 0.65
CA ALA A 102 2.04 7.71 0.72
C ALA A 102 0.93 7.55 -0.31
N VAL A 103 1.25 7.38 -1.59
CA VAL A 103 0.23 7.27 -2.66
C VAL A 103 -0.60 6.02 -2.45
N LYS A 104 0.06 4.87 -2.22
CA LYS A 104 -0.63 3.58 -2.02
C LYS A 104 -1.46 3.53 -0.74
N ASN A 105 -1.10 4.30 0.30
CA ASN A 105 -1.90 4.33 1.54
C ASN A 105 -3.30 4.92 1.33
N LEU A 106 -3.49 5.78 0.32
CA LEU A 106 -4.80 6.31 -0.06
C LEU A 106 -5.76 5.22 -0.56
N TYR A 107 -5.23 4.08 -1.03
CA TYR A 107 -6.04 2.89 -1.31
C TYR A 107 -6.81 2.38 -0.09
N GLY A 108 -6.32 2.71 1.11
CA GLY A 108 -7.00 2.49 2.37
C GLY A 108 -8.40 3.08 2.41
N LEU A 109 -8.68 4.18 1.70
CA LEU A 109 -10.00 4.82 1.65
C LEU A 109 -11.05 4.01 0.89
N GLN A 110 -10.66 2.97 0.15
CA GLN A 110 -11.62 2.16 -0.61
C GLN A 110 -12.38 1.20 0.32
N GLN A 111 -13.69 1.39 0.41
CA GLN A 111 -14.54 0.69 1.37
C GLN A 111 -14.92 -0.72 0.91
N GLY A 112 -15.02 -1.64 1.88
CA GLY A 112 -15.54 -2.99 1.66
C GLY A 112 -14.86 -3.75 0.52
N GLY A 113 -15.66 -4.48 -0.26
CA GLY A 113 -15.16 -5.35 -1.33
C GLY A 113 -14.49 -4.64 -2.50
N GLN A 114 -14.46 -3.30 -2.54
CA GLN A 114 -13.83 -2.53 -3.63
C GLN A 114 -12.34 -2.84 -3.75
N LYS A 115 -11.63 -3.00 -2.62
CA LYS A 115 -10.21 -3.37 -2.63
C LYS A 115 -9.98 -4.70 -3.38
N ALA A 116 -10.85 -5.69 -3.17
CA ALA A 116 -10.79 -6.96 -3.90
C ALA A 116 -11.21 -6.80 -5.37
N HIS A 117 -12.27 -6.03 -5.61
CA HIS A 117 -12.81 -5.77 -6.94
C HIS A 117 -11.75 -5.14 -7.85
N TYR A 118 -11.00 -4.17 -7.36
CA TYR A 118 -9.95 -3.52 -8.13
C TYR A 118 -8.80 -4.47 -8.51
N HIS A 119 -8.40 -5.38 -7.62
CA HIS A 119 -7.45 -6.45 -7.98
C HIS A 119 -7.97 -7.35 -9.12
N VAL A 120 -9.29 -7.56 -9.19
CA VAL A 120 -9.91 -8.32 -10.30
C VAL A 120 -9.94 -7.49 -11.58
N VAL A 121 -10.36 -6.22 -11.51
CA VAL A 121 -10.46 -5.32 -12.67
C VAL A 121 -9.11 -5.07 -13.33
N THR A 122 -8.04 -4.98 -12.53
CA THR A 122 -6.68 -4.80 -13.05
C THR A 122 -5.96 -6.11 -13.32
N GLU A 123 -6.61 -7.27 -13.09
CA GLU A 123 -6.03 -8.60 -13.30
C GLU A 123 -4.71 -8.83 -12.52
N ASN A 124 -4.49 -8.08 -11.43
CA ASN A 124 -3.20 -7.99 -10.72
C ASN A 124 -1.99 -7.66 -11.60
N ASP A 125 -2.20 -6.99 -12.73
CA ASP A 125 -1.12 -6.41 -13.51
C ASP A 125 -0.51 -5.20 -12.77
N PRO A 126 0.82 -5.17 -12.54
CA PRO A 126 1.50 -4.08 -11.82
C PRO A 126 1.27 -2.69 -12.40
N GLU A 127 1.27 -2.57 -13.74
CA GLU A 127 1.10 -1.28 -14.41
C GLU A 127 -0.34 -0.80 -14.25
N ARG A 128 -1.33 -1.61 -14.63
CA ARG A 128 -2.74 -1.27 -14.50
C ARG A 128 -3.13 -0.97 -13.06
N PHE A 129 -2.61 -1.73 -12.10
CA PHE A 129 -2.86 -1.44 -10.69
C PHE A 129 -2.21 -0.13 -10.25
N SER A 130 -1.00 0.17 -10.71
CA SER A 130 -0.35 1.46 -10.42
C SER A 130 -1.10 2.64 -11.07
N ARG A 131 -1.60 2.48 -12.30
CA ARG A 131 -2.45 3.47 -13.00
C ARG A 131 -3.74 3.73 -12.23
N LEU A 132 -4.38 2.68 -11.72
CA LEU A 132 -5.55 2.79 -10.84
C LEU A 132 -5.23 3.57 -9.55
N LEU A 133 -4.09 3.32 -8.91
CA LEU A 133 -3.67 4.05 -7.72
C LEU A 133 -3.45 5.54 -8.02
N ILE A 134 -2.95 5.88 -9.21
CA ILE A 134 -2.82 7.27 -9.64
C ILE A 134 -4.17 7.90 -9.98
N ASP A 135 -5.10 7.16 -10.60
CA ASP A 135 -6.49 7.63 -10.77
C ASP A 135 -7.13 7.96 -9.42
N LEU A 136 -6.94 7.10 -8.43
CA LEU A 136 -7.42 7.31 -7.06
C LEU A 136 -6.76 8.53 -6.41
N TYR A 137 -5.43 8.62 -6.47
CA TYR A 137 -4.68 9.76 -5.94
C TYR A 137 -5.15 11.08 -6.56
N GLN A 138 -5.29 11.15 -7.88
CA GLN A 138 -5.79 12.34 -8.58
C GLN A 138 -7.20 12.75 -8.13
N THR A 139 -8.02 11.78 -7.74
CA THR A 139 -9.41 12.03 -7.31
C THR A 139 -9.49 12.67 -5.91
N ILE A 140 -8.55 12.37 -5.00
CA ILE A 140 -8.61 12.79 -3.57
C ILE A 140 -7.46 13.72 -3.13
N ARG A 141 -6.47 13.95 -3.99
CA ARG A 141 -5.23 14.70 -3.65
C ARG A 141 -5.47 16.08 -3.05
N GLU A 142 -6.52 16.80 -3.45
CA GLU A 142 -6.80 18.15 -2.96
C GLU A 142 -7.35 18.14 -1.52
N GLN A 143 -7.84 17.00 -1.02
CA GLN A 143 -8.21 16.81 0.38
C GLN A 143 -6.99 16.50 1.25
N ILE A 144 -5.88 16.04 0.67
CA ILE A 144 -4.69 15.67 1.44
C ILE A 144 -3.88 16.93 1.76
N ILE A 145 -3.81 17.29 3.04
CA ILE A 145 -3.11 18.50 3.49
C ILE A 145 -1.71 18.24 4.03
N LEU A 146 -1.44 17.00 4.44
CA LEU A 146 -0.14 16.57 4.97
C LEU A 146 -0.03 15.05 4.87
N THR A 147 1.17 14.56 4.56
CA THR A 147 1.53 13.15 4.68
C THR A 147 2.61 13.00 5.75
N VAL A 148 2.45 12.06 6.69
CA VAL A 148 3.44 11.74 7.72
C VAL A 148 3.68 10.24 7.75
N VAL A 149 4.83 9.82 7.24
CA VAL A 149 5.27 8.42 7.18
C VAL A 149 5.81 7.97 8.52
N ASP A 150 5.25 6.89 9.06
CA ASP A 150 5.89 6.11 10.12
C ASP A 150 6.99 5.23 9.49
N ALA A 151 8.21 5.76 9.49
CA ALA A 151 9.42 5.06 9.09
C ALA A 151 10.32 4.76 10.31
N VAL A 152 9.75 4.60 11.51
CA VAL A 152 10.57 4.23 12.69
C VAL A 152 11.12 2.82 12.50
N VAL A 153 10.23 1.91 12.08
CA VAL A 153 10.56 0.57 11.62
C VAL A 153 9.86 0.41 10.28
N GLY A 154 10.64 0.25 9.20
CA GLY A 154 10.16 -0.08 7.87
C GLY A 154 10.13 -1.59 7.63
N MET A 155 9.77 -2.01 6.42
CA MET A 155 9.85 -3.41 5.99
C MET A 155 10.41 -3.52 4.57
N GLU A 156 11.41 -4.38 4.38
CA GLU A 156 12.03 -4.70 3.09
C GLU A 156 11.71 -6.13 2.60
N GLY A 157 12.02 -6.45 1.34
CA GLY A 157 11.85 -7.78 0.76
C GLY A 157 10.40 -8.10 0.37
N GLU A 158 9.91 -9.29 0.73
CA GLU A 158 8.60 -9.84 0.32
C GLU A 158 7.41 -9.24 1.12
N GLY A 159 7.28 -7.92 1.11
CA GLY A 159 6.13 -7.21 1.67
C GLY A 159 4.85 -7.40 0.81
N PRO A 160 3.66 -7.13 1.36
CA PRO A 160 3.44 -6.35 2.56
C PRO A 160 3.34 -7.16 3.87
N THR A 161 3.40 -8.49 3.80
CA THR A 161 3.14 -9.38 4.95
C THR A 161 4.37 -10.18 5.38
N THR A 162 5.21 -10.60 4.43
CA THR A 162 6.32 -11.56 4.65
C THR A 162 7.71 -10.94 4.53
N GLY A 163 7.81 -9.60 4.57
CA GLY A 163 9.08 -8.88 4.50
C GLY A 163 9.85 -8.86 5.82
N ASN A 164 11.07 -8.33 5.79
CA ASN A 164 11.96 -8.20 6.94
C ASN A 164 11.86 -6.79 7.55
N PRO A 165 11.73 -6.64 8.89
CA PRO A 165 11.70 -5.32 9.52
C PRO A 165 13.08 -4.64 9.44
N VAL A 166 13.08 -3.34 9.19
CA VAL A 166 14.30 -2.50 9.12
C VAL A 166 14.16 -1.32 10.07
N ASP A 167 15.05 -1.23 11.06
CA ASP A 167 15.10 -0.09 11.98
C ASP A 167 15.72 1.13 11.29
N LEU A 168 14.89 2.12 10.98
CA LEU A 168 15.29 3.37 10.33
C LEU A 168 15.31 4.54 11.34
N GLY A 169 14.37 4.55 12.29
CA GLY A 169 14.26 5.61 13.29
C GLY A 169 13.80 6.95 12.73
N LEU A 170 13.10 6.96 11.59
CA LEU A 170 12.72 8.18 10.88
C LEU A 170 11.22 8.49 11.01
N ILE A 171 10.91 9.78 10.96
CA ILE A 171 9.59 10.29 10.61
C ILE A 171 9.81 11.17 9.38
N ILE A 172 9.07 10.91 8.32
CA ILE A 172 9.17 11.65 7.05
C ILE A 172 7.83 12.34 6.85
N ALA A 173 7.84 13.65 6.59
CA ALA A 173 6.62 14.39 6.36
C ALA A 173 6.75 15.30 5.13
N GLY A 174 5.65 15.47 4.41
CA GLY A 174 5.59 16.31 3.21
C GLY A 174 4.17 16.75 2.90
N ASP A 175 4.05 17.77 2.06
CA ASP A 175 2.78 18.38 1.66
C ASP A 175 1.99 17.51 0.67
N THR A 176 2.68 16.76 -0.19
CA THR A 176 2.05 15.90 -1.19
C THR A 176 2.52 14.44 -1.06
N PRO A 177 1.61 13.46 -1.24
CA PRO A 177 1.98 12.06 -1.29
C PRO A 177 3.07 11.73 -2.31
N LEU A 178 3.03 12.35 -3.50
CA LEU A 178 4.02 12.12 -4.55
C LEU A 178 5.42 12.61 -4.15
N ALA A 179 5.54 13.81 -3.56
CA ALA A 179 6.84 14.30 -3.08
C ALA A 179 7.44 13.36 -2.04
N VAL A 180 6.61 12.90 -1.10
CA VAL A 180 7.01 11.96 -0.05
C VAL A 180 7.50 10.64 -0.67
N ASP A 181 6.79 10.06 -1.62
CA ASP A 181 7.19 8.79 -2.24
C ASP A 181 8.48 8.92 -3.07
N LEU A 182 8.71 10.05 -3.74
CA LEU A 182 9.97 10.31 -4.44
C LEU A 182 11.16 10.39 -3.48
N VAL A 183 11.02 11.13 -2.36
CA VAL A 183 12.07 11.26 -1.34
C VAL A 183 12.30 9.94 -0.61
N VAL A 184 11.22 9.24 -0.23
CA VAL A 184 11.30 7.92 0.41
C VAL A 184 12.04 6.93 -0.47
N SER A 185 11.77 6.91 -1.78
CA SER A 185 12.46 6.01 -2.71
C SER A 185 13.98 6.21 -2.68
N GLN A 186 14.44 7.47 -2.60
CA GLN A 186 15.87 7.77 -2.46
C GLN A 186 16.43 7.39 -1.08
N ILE A 187 15.68 7.65 -0.01
CA ILE A 187 16.09 7.25 1.35
C ILE A 187 16.27 5.74 1.41
N ILE A 188 15.41 4.95 0.75
CA ILE A 188 15.56 3.49 0.72
C ILE A 188 16.55 2.98 -0.35
N GLY A 189 17.30 3.89 -0.99
CA GLY A 189 18.37 3.59 -1.94
C GLY A 189 17.90 3.13 -3.31
N TRP A 190 16.69 3.51 -3.74
CA TRP A 190 16.11 3.14 -5.04
C TRP A 190 15.99 4.35 -5.97
N ASP A 191 16.01 4.10 -7.29
CA ASP A 191 15.59 5.10 -8.27
C ASP A 191 14.06 5.32 -8.12
N PRO A 192 13.59 6.56 -7.89
CA PRO A 192 12.17 6.84 -7.74
C PRO A 192 11.35 6.44 -8.96
N MET A 193 11.93 6.42 -10.16
CA MET A 193 11.24 6.06 -11.41
C MET A 193 11.11 4.53 -11.60
N GLU A 194 11.77 3.73 -10.78
CA GLU A 194 11.53 2.29 -10.72
C GLU A 194 10.26 1.92 -9.93
N VAL A 195 9.68 2.89 -9.20
CA VAL A 195 8.39 2.73 -8.53
C VAL A 195 7.27 3.12 -9.49
N GLY A 196 6.40 2.16 -9.83
CA GLY A 196 5.38 2.34 -10.88
C GLY A 196 4.45 3.53 -10.67
N THR A 197 3.99 3.75 -9.44
CA THR A 197 3.14 4.91 -9.11
C THR A 197 3.86 6.23 -9.35
N ASN A 198 5.14 6.34 -9.00
CA ASN A 198 5.91 7.55 -9.21
C ASN A 198 6.10 7.82 -10.70
N PHE A 199 6.53 6.82 -11.47
CA PHE A 199 6.69 6.96 -12.92
C PHE A 199 5.40 7.39 -13.60
N ILE A 200 4.28 6.71 -13.32
CA ILE A 200 2.98 7.01 -13.95
C ILE A 200 2.51 8.41 -13.57
N ALA A 201 2.70 8.83 -12.31
CA ALA A 201 2.36 10.19 -11.91
C ALA A 201 3.13 11.23 -12.73
N VAL A 202 4.43 11.04 -12.94
CA VAL A 202 5.27 11.92 -13.75
C VAL A 202 4.90 11.86 -15.24
N GLU A 203 4.65 10.66 -15.79
CA GLU A 203 4.17 10.44 -17.15
C GLU A 203 2.89 11.25 -17.43
N ARG A 204 1.96 11.27 -16.47
CA ARG A 204 0.70 12.03 -16.54
C ARG A 204 0.85 13.52 -16.23
N GLY A 205 2.07 13.99 -15.99
CA GLY A 205 2.36 15.41 -15.73
C GLY A 205 2.02 15.89 -14.32
N LEU A 206 1.80 14.99 -13.36
CA LEU A 206 1.64 15.36 -11.96
C LEU A 206 2.95 15.88 -11.39
N LYS A 207 2.82 16.73 -10.36
CA LYS A 207 3.94 17.40 -9.70
C LYS A 207 4.03 17.02 -8.23
N PRO A 208 5.24 16.95 -7.65
CA PRO A 208 6.54 17.19 -8.30
C PRO A 208 6.97 16.06 -9.26
N ALA A 209 7.76 16.39 -10.28
CA ALA A 209 8.23 15.45 -11.29
C ALA A 209 9.62 14.86 -11.02
N SER A 210 10.39 15.49 -10.11
CA SER A 210 11.71 15.04 -9.69
C SER A 210 12.05 15.64 -8.32
N LEU A 211 13.16 15.19 -7.73
CA LEU A 211 13.66 15.71 -6.45
C LEU A 211 14.08 17.18 -6.53
N ASP A 212 14.48 17.67 -7.71
CA ASP A 212 14.88 19.08 -7.89
C ASP A 212 13.72 20.06 -7.66
N GLU A 213 12.48 19.57 -7.74
CA GLU A 213 11.27 20.33 -7.46
C GLU A 213 10.83 20.23 -5.98
N ILE A 214 11.63 19.57 -5.13
CA ILE A 214 11.31 19.29 -3.73
C ILE A 214 12.34 19.97 -2.81
N GLU A 215 11.85 20.81 -1.90
CA GLU A 215 12.66 21.33 -0.81
C GLU A 215 12.71 20.31 0.34
N VAL A 216 13.88 19.71 0.57
CA VAL A 216 14.10 18.78 1.67
C VAL A 216 14.54 19.55 2.92
N LEU A 217 13.75 19.43 3.99
CA LEU A 217 14.04 20.02 5.30
C LEU A 217 14.44 18.93 6.30
N GLY A 218 15.34 19.27 7.23
CA GLY A 218 15.80 18.34 8.28
C GLY A 218 17.09 17.63 7.89
N ALA A 219 17.15 16.32 8.13
CA ALA A 219 18.34 15.52 7.85
C ALA A 219 18.53 15.34 6.32
N PRO A 220 19.76 15.50 5.79
CA PRO A 220 20.05 15.20 4.39
C PRO A 220 19.72 13.75 4.04
N ILE A 221 19.20 13.51 2.84
CA ILE A 221 18.80 12.16 2.37
C ILE A 221 19.97 11.19 2.49
N GLU A 222 21.17 11.63 2.11
CA GLU A 222 22.38 10.80 2.07
C GLU A 222 22.83 10.33 3.46
N GLU A 223 22.52 11.10 4.51
CA GLU A 223 22.88 10.73 5.89
C GLU A 223 21.96 9.65 6.45
N VAL A 224 20.69 9.66 6.02
CA VAL A 224 19.65 8.74 6.50
C VAL A 224 19.40 7.56 5.55
N ALA A 225 20.01 7.59 4.35
CA ALA A 225 19.77 6.58 3.32
C ALA A 225 20.19 5.17 3.76
N ARG A 226 19.34 4.19 3.47
CA ARG A 226 19.57 2.76 3.72
C ARG A 226 19.01 1.97 2.55
N THR A 227 19.84 1.17 1.90
CA THR A 227 19.38 0.35 0.77
C THR A 227 18.45 -0.76 1.26
N PHE A 228 17.19 -0.72 0.82
CA PHE A 228 16.22 -1.78 1.06
C PHE A 228 16.37 -2.90 0.03
N GLU A 229 16.19 -4.14 0.48
CA GLU A 229 15.94 -5.27 -0.41
C GLU A 229 14.59 -5.09 -1.12
N LYS A 230 14.60 -5.13 -2.47
CA LYS A 230 13.37 -5.12 -3.29
C LYS A 230 12.71 -6.50 -3.29
N PRO A 231 11.38 -6.59 -3.46
CA PRO A 231 10.72 -7.88 -3.65
C PRO A 231 11.22 -8.55 -4.94
N LYS A 232 11.20 -9.89 -5.01
CA LYS A 232 11.65 -10.66 -6.19
C LYS A 232 10.83 -10.44 -7.45
N THR A 233 9.67 -9.81 -7.32
CA THR A 233 8.85 -9.32 -8.43
C THR A 233 9.42 -8.07 -9.09
N HIS A 234 10.39 -7.41 -8.46
CA HIS A 234 11.07 -6.24 -9.01
C HIS A 234 12.39 -6.62 -9.70
N GLN A 235 12.74 -5.89 -10.76
CA GLN A 235 14.06 -5.99 -11.40
C GLN A 235 14.55 -4.61 -11.83
N ASP A 236 15.77 -4.29 -11.43
CA ASP A 236 16.39 -2.99 -11.69
C ASP A 236 16.57 -2.74 -13.18
N GLY A 237 16.28 -1.51 -13.60
CA GLY A 237 16.38 -1.07 -15.00
C GLY A 237 15.36 -1.69 -15.97
N GLN A 238 14.39 -2.48 -15.48
CA GLN A 238 13.34 -3.07 -16.30
C GLN A 238 11.98 -2.39 -16.05
N PRO A 239 11.24 -2.00 -17.10
CA PRO A 239 9.96 -1.30 -16.94
C PRO A 239 8.94 -2.17 -16.20
N PHE A 240 8.06 -1.56 -15.40
CA PHE A 240 7.04 -2.27 -14.62
C PHE A 240 5.79 -2.65 -15.46
N ILE A 241 5.98 -2.92 -16.75
CA ILE A 241 4.93 -3.08 -17.78
C ILE A 241 4.77 -4.55 -18.13
N ASP A 242 3.53 -5.04 -18.15
CA ASP A 242 3.13 -6.37 -18.63
C ASP A 242 3.94 -7.52 -18.01
N ILE A 243 4.09 -7.48 -16.68
CA ILE A 243 4.90 -8.46 -15.94
C ILE A 243 4.03 -9.61 -15.46
N ARG A 244 4.16 -10.77 -16.09
CA ARG A 244 3.70 -12.02 -15.48
C ARG A 244 4.64 -12.41 -14.35
N MET A 245 4.05 -12.70 -13.19
CA MET A 245 4.75 -13.09 -11.97
C MET A 245 4.27 -14.48 -11.54
N PRO A 246 4.87 -15.56 -12.06
CA PRO A 246 4.55 -16.91 -11.60
C PRO A 246 4.86 -17.06 -10.11
N ILE A 247 4.19 -18.03 -9.49
CA ILE A 247 4.27 -18.26 -8.04
C ILE A 247 5.07 -19.54 -7.79
N GLU A 248 6.20 -19.40 -7.11
CA GLU A 248 7.06 -20.51 -6.72
C GLU A 248 6.81 -20.92 -5.27
N CYS A 249 6.96 -22.22 -5.00
CA CYS A 249 6.88 -22.78 -3.65
C CYS A 249 8.28 -23.22 -3.18
N ASP A 250 8.71 -22.69 -2.02
CA ASP A 250 9.89 -23.17 -1.29
C ASP A 250 9.55 -24.49 -0.59
N GLY A 251 10.08 -25.59 -1.12
CA GLY A 251 9.86 -26.94 -0.59
C GLY A 251 10.43 -27.20 0.80
N GLU A 252 11.40 -26.40 1.28
CA GLU A 252 11.95 -26.54 2.63
C GLU A 252 11.03 -25.89 3.68
N ARG A 253 10.35 -24.80 3.31
CA ARG A 253 9.39 -24.10 4.18
C ARG A 253 7.97 -24.66 4.08
N CYS A 254 7.64 -25.30 2.96
CA CYS A 254 6.30 -25.82 2.74
C CYS A 254 6.02 -27.06 3.59
N THR A 255 4.90 -27.04 4.30
CA THR A 255 4.44 -28.16 5.14
C THR A 255 3.33 -28.99 4.50
N GLY A 256 2.93 -28.67 3.26
CA GLY A 256 1.84 -29.37 2.57
C GLY A 256 0.46 -29.13 3.17
N CYS A 257 0.25 -28.06 3.95
CA CYS A 257 -0.98 -27.84 4.73
C CYS A 257 -2.26 -27.62 3.90
N GLY A 258 -2.16 -27.31 2.60
CA GLY A 258 -3.31 -27.19 1.70
C GLY A 258 -4.11 -25.87 1.79
N ILE A 259 -3.74 -24.93 2.66
CA ILE A 259 -4.44 -23.63 2.78
C ILE A 259 -4.46 -22.89 1.43
N CYS A 260 -3.31 -22.80 0.75
CA CYS A 260 -3.19 -22.15 -0.56
C CYS A 260 -4.15 -22.70 -1.61
N SER A 261 -4.29 -24.03 -1.70
CA SER A 261 -5.22 -24.70 -2.61
C SER A 261 -6.67 -24.41 -2.24
N THR A 262 -7.00 -24.42 -0.95
CA THR A 262 -8.36 -24.13 -0.45
C THR A 262 -8.81 -22.70 -0.76
N VAL A 263 -7.90 -21.73 -0.69
CA VAL A 263 -8.21 -20.31 -0.93
C VAL A 263 -8.09 -19.90 -2.40
N CYS A 264 -7.58 -20.77 -3.28
CA CYS A 264 -7.32 -20.42 -4.67
C CYS A 264 -8.63 -20.31 -5.46
N PRO A 265 -9.06 -19.10 -5.87
CA PRO A 265 -10.34 -18.93 -6.59
C PRO A 265 -10.32 -19.55 -7.99
N ALA A 266 -9.13 -19.67 -8.60
CA ALA A 266 -8.93 -20.25 -9.92
C ALA A 266 -8.76 -21.78 -9.90
N ASN A 267 -8.72 -22.42 -8.72
CA ASN A 267 -8.35 -23.83 -8.54
C ASN A 267 -7.02 -24.18 -9.25
N ALA A 268 -6.06 -23.25 -9.24
CA ALA A 268 -4.79 -23.37 -9.93
C ALA A 268 -3.71 -24.11 -9.11
N ILE A 269 -4.00 -24.54 -7.88
CA ILE A 269 -2.97 -25.06 -6.96
C ILE A 269 -3.29 -26.51 -6.55
N ALA A 270 -2.34 -27.41 -6.80
CA ALA A 270 -2.34 -28.78 -6.29
C ALA A 270 -1.35 -28.92 -5.13
N VAL A 271 -1.61 -29.85 -4.21
CA VAL A 271 -0.72 -30.10 -3.06
C VAL A 271 -0.54 -31.61 -2.88
N ASP A 272 0.69 -32.08 -3.13
CA ASP A 272 1.16 -33.44 -2.84
C ASP A 272 2.54 -33.35 -2.18
N GLY A 273 2.57 -33.29 -0.85
CA GLY A 273 3.75 -32.93 -0.07
C GLY A 273 4.06 -31.42 -0.15
N THR A 274 4.35 -30.89 -1.33
CA THR A 274 4.56 -29.46 -1.60
C THR A 274 3.46 -28.87 -2.49
N ALA A 275 3.31 -27.55 -2.49
CA ALA A 275 2.34 -26.88 -3.34
C ALA A 275 2.91 -26.66 -4.74
N GLU A 276 2.11 -26.95 -5.76
CA GLU A 276 2.44 -26.71 -7.17
C GLU A 276 1.37 -25.81 -7.79
N VAL A 277 1.79 -24.73 -8.46
CA VAL A 277 0.90 -23.73 -9.07
C VAL A 277 0.89 -23.94 -10.59
N ASN A 278 -0.31 -24.05 -11.16
CA ASN A 278 -0.52 -24.03 -12.60
C ASN A 278 -0.60 -22.58 -13.08
N ASP A 279 0.45 -22.11 -13.73
CA ASP A 279 0.53 -20.72 -14.19
C ASP A 279 -0.53 -20.38 -15.24
N GLU A 280 -0.93 -21.33 -16.10
CA GLU A 280 -1.95 -21.10 -17.13
C GLU A 280 -3.34 -20.81 -16.53
N LEU A 281 -3.63 -21.38 -15.37
CA LEU A 281 -4.88 -21.15 -14.63
C LEU A 281 -4.76 -20.00 -13.62
N CYS A 282 -3.54 -19.66 -13.18
CA CYS A 282 -3.31 -18.68 -12.14
C CYS A 282 -3.71 -17.27 -12.60
N ILE A 283 -4.64 -16.65 -11.85
CA ILE A 283 -5.09 -15.27 -12.07
C ILE A 283 -4.31 -14.23 -11.24
N GLN A 284 -3.18 -14.64 -10.65
CA GLN A 284 -2.26 -13.79 -9.87
C GLN A 284 -2.90 -12.99 -8.74
N CYS A 285 -3.98 -13.52 -8.12
CA CYS A 285 -4.65 -12.88 -6.98
C CYS A 285 -3.80 -12.79 -5.69
N PHE A 286 -2.68 -13.51 -5.63
CA PHE A 286 -1.75 -13.58 -4.49
C PHE A 286 -2.32 -14.00 -3.13
N CYS A 287 -3.59 -14.43 -3.03
CA CYS A 287 -4.18 -14.94 -1.79
C CYS A 287 -3.37 -16.10 -1.18
N CYS A 288 -2.75 -16.92 -2.02
CA CYS A 288 -1.91 -18.03 -1.57
C CYS A 288 -0.60 -17.59 -0.91
N ILE A 289 -0.05 -16.44 -1.29
CA ILE A 289 1.14 -15.83 -0.67
C ILE A 289 0.73 -15.22 0.67
N GLU A 290 -0.31 -14.39 0.67
CA GLU A 290 -0.78 -13.69 1.87
C GLU A 290 -1.20 -14.62 3.00
N LEU A 291 -1.85 -15.74 2.67
CA LEU A 291 -2.40 -16.68 3.65
C LEU A 291 -1.47 -17.85 3.95
N CYS A 292 -0.25 -17.87 3.40
CA CYS A 292 0.72 -18.93 3.70
C CYS A 292 1.28 -18.77 5.11
N PRO A 293 0.99 -19.68 6.06
CA PRO A 293 1.45 -19.52 7.45
C PRO A 293 2.97 -19.69 7.60
N ASN A 294 3.64 -20.28 6.60
CA ASN A 294 5.08 -20.54 6.61
C ASN A 294 5.86 -19.62 5.66
N GLY A 295 5.19 -18.67 4.97
CA GLY A 295 5.84 -17.81 3.97
C GLY A 295 6.57 -18.62 2.88
N ALA A 296 5.99 -19.74 2.46
CA ALA A 296 6.60 -20.70 1.54
C ALA A 296 6.23 -20.46 0.06
N LEU A 297 5.39 -19.48 -0.25
CA LEU A 297 4.99 -19.13 -1.61
C LEU A 297 5.46 -17.71 -1.91
N THR A 298 6.03 -17.51 -3.10
CA THR A 298 6.58 -16.20 -3.51
C THR A 298 6.29 -15.94 -4.98
N ALA A 299 5.90 -14.72 -5.31
CA ALA A 299 5.78 -14.28 -6.70
C ALA A 299 7.17 -13.91 -7.22
N ILE A 300 7.54 -14.40 -8.39
CA ILE A 300 8.83 -14.12 -9.02
C ILE A 300 8.63 -13.40 -10.34
N ARG A 301 9.45 -12.40 -10.64
CA ARG A 301 9.47 -11.83 -11.98
C ARG A 301 10.30 -12.72 -12.89
N THR A 302 9.66 -13.38 -13.84
CA THR A 302 10.37 -14.07 -14.92
C THR A 302 10.77 -13.05 -15.97
N VAL A 303 12.06 -12.97 -16.28
CA VAL A 303 12.52 -12.30 -17.50
C VAL A 303 12.28 -13.28 -18.61
N ASP A 304 11.33 -13.00 -19.51
CA ASP A 304 11.37 -13.66 -20.80
C ASP A 304 12.63 -13.12 -21.53
N PRO A 305 13.60 -13.98 -21.90
CA PRO A 305 14.87 -13.55 -22.49
C PRO A 305 14.73 -12.88 -23.87
#